data_AF-A0A9X2CXC7-F1
#
_entry.id   AF-A0A9X2CXC7-F1
#
_cell.length_a   1.000
_cell.length_b   1.000
_cell.length_c   1.000
_cell.angle_alpha   90.00
_cell.angle_beta   90.00
_cell.angle_gamma   90.00
#
_symmetry.space_group_name_H-M   'P 1'
#
loop_
_entity.id
_entity.type
_entity.pdbx_description
1 polymer ?
#
loop_
_entity_poly.entity_id
_entity_poly.type
_entity_poly.pdbx_seq_one_letter_code
_entity_poly.pdbx_strand_id
1 'polypeptide(L)'
;MSTRAQAEEFLLRVEKHIKNKSSPKLIKELLAALNLHMLVTTNKEYNDFILKASTEELDLSKLLNYLKVNILNNQPLCTLLAFIQENDLVSDSELKEMADTLQLQINLLCVFEAITITMANGNEFAQDVYDHLNQRRSSFFPGNPVADFFFGVPYNTTLFERLKLISIRPGMLNILFHKKMGEQVETVTDANSFITNKHLSGWNADIVPVELDAPSKGTTQAMGVNILEASWEDSTGHAKDTGGTDNAKAGIGLIMLMEEKRYGSHYKLVSQLLPQGTSVNETSAYELLPDLKINSAKKKIGLLNIDSQWRDLYNSWNLLFVISNIDSVFMPIKLVLPSVFFAESPCYKELRLLSLFLFANLLINEDTRNNPFFAKKYSIKNTTTILKKWGEINKEYAQDELHKLNGAPAVEIETVYKQIFGNYPSLNFMRQLISFSQSPNDYHFTKAHTSQQKNPASPLFFTTVSSTTNNAFPMQSSDFYAPSL
;
A
#
# COMPACT_ATOMS: atom_id res chain seq x y z
N MET A 1 14.89 2.98 -32.39
CA MET A 1 15.26 3.69 -31.15
C MET A 1 15.30 2.66 -30.01
N SER A 2 16.07 2.88 -28.94
CA SER A 2 16.04 1.98 -27.78
C SER A 2 14.71 2.07 -27.03
N THR A 3 14.34 1.04 -26.25
CA THR A 3 13.12 1.05 -25.41
C THR A 3 13.04 2.30 -24.55
N ARG A 4 14.14 2.67 -23.87
CA ARG A 4 14.19 3.87 -23.04
C ARG A 4 13.96 5.15 -23.85
N ALA A 5 14.54 5.27 -25.04
CA ALA A 5 14.35 6.45 -25.89
C ALA A 5 12.89 6.59 -26.38
N GLN A 6 12.21 5.47 -26.69
CA GLN A 6 10.79 5.49 -27.04
C GLN A 6 9.92 5.92 -25.85
N ALA A 7 10.19 5.38 -24.66
CA ALA A 7 9.48 5.76 -23.44
C ALA A 7 9.70 7.24 -23.09
N GLU A 8 10.92 7.74 -23.27
CA GLU A 8 11.25 9.14 -23.04
C GLU A 8 10.54 10.07 -24.03
N GLU A 9 10.48 9.72 -25.31
CA GLU A 9 9.71 10.47 -26.31
C GLU A 9 8.22 10.53 -25.95
N PHE A 10 7.62 9.43 -25.48
CA PHE A 10 6.24 9.45 -24.99
C PHE A 10 6.05 10.44 -23.83
N LEU A 11 6.92 10.40 -22.83
CA LEU A 11 6.84 11.31 -21.69
C LEU A 11 7.04 12.77 -22.11
N LEU A 12 7.93 13.04 -23.08
CA LEU A 12 8.10 14.39 -23.64
C LEU A 12 6.82 14.89 -24.33
N ARG A 13 6.06 14.01 -25.01
CA ARG A 13 4.75 14.37 -25.58
C ARG A 13 3.75 14.71 -24.49
N VAL A 14 3.70 13.94 -23.40
CA VAL A 14 2.85 14.23 -22.23
C VAL A 14 3.21 15.58 -21.61
N GLU A 15 4.50 15.85 -21.42
CA GLU A 15 5.03 17.08 -20.81
C GLU A 15 4.61 18.37 -21.56
N LYS A 16 4.38 18.30 -22.87
CA LYS A 16 3.89 19.44 -23.67
C LYS A 16 2.49 19.91 -23.25
N HIS A 17 1.72 19.07 -22.55
CA HIS A 17 0.32 19.32 -22.20
C HIS A 17 0.08 19.60 -20.71
N ILE A 18 1.10 19.46 -19.86
CA ILE A 18 0.99 19.66 -18.41
C ILE A 18 1.82 20.88 -17.95
N LYS A 19 1.52 21.38 -16.74
CA LYS A 19 2.31 22.44 -16.09
C LYS A 19 3.14 21.86 -14.97
N ASN A 20 4.39 22.32 -14.84
CA ASN A 20 5.30 21.94 -13.76
C ASN A 20 5.08 22.75 -12.48
N LYS A 21 3.87 23.25 -12.25
CA LYS A 21 3.51 24.03 -11.08
C LYS A 21 2.25 23.50 -10.43
N SER A 22 2.13 23.69 -9.12
CA SER A 22 0.86 23.47 -8.43
C SER A 22 -0.16 24.56 -8.80
N SER A 23 -1.43 24.28 -8.51
CA SER A 23 -2.53 25.24 -8.60
C SER A 23 -3.15 25.42 -7.22
N PRO A 24 -3.03 26.61 -6.60
CA PRO A 24 -3.66 26.92 -5.32
C PRO A 24 -5.16 26.64 -5.29
N LYS A 25 -5.84 26.90 -6.41
CA LYS A 25 -7.27 26.62 -6.58
C LYS A 25 -7.54 25.11 -6.49
N LEU A 26 -6.82 24.31 -7.28
CA LEU A 26 -6.99 22.85 -7.24
C LEU A 26 -6.62 22.28 -5.87
N ILE A 27 -5.59 22.79 -5.21
CA ILE A 27 -5.19 22.34 -3.86
C ILE A 27 -6.30 22.64 -2.84
N LYS A 28 -6.89 23.83 -2.86
CA LYS A 28 -8.04 24.16 -2.01
C LYS A 28 -9.23 23.23 -2.26
N GLU A 29 -9.57 23.00 -3.52
CA GLU A 29 -10.66 22.11 -3.91
C GLU A 29 -10.37 20.65 -3.49
N LEU A 30 -9.12 20.19 -3.63
CA LEU A 30 -8.64 18.88 -3.16
C LEU A 30 -8.83 18.71 -1.65
N LEU A 31 -8.32 19.66 -0.86
CA LEU A 31 -8.40 19.61 0.60
C LEU A 31 -9.85 19.68 1.09
N ALA A 32 -10.72 20.40 0.36
CA ALA A 32 -12.15 20.44 0.61
C ALA A 32 -12.82 19.10 0.28
N ALA A 33 -12.63 18.60 -0.94
CA ALA A 33 -13.26 17.38 -1.46
C ALA A 33 -12.90 16.12 -0.68
N LEU A 34 -11.70 16.09 -0.07
CA LEU A 34 -11.20 14.99 0.75
C LEU A 34 -11.34 15.26 2.26
N ASN A 35 -11.98 16.38 2.61
CA ASN A 35 -12.13 16.90 3.96
C ASN A 35 -10.81 16.99 4.77
N LEU A 36 -9.66 17.10 4.09
CA LEU A 36 -8.32 17.22 4.69
C LEU A 36 -8.08 18.61 5.29
N HIS A 37 -8.84 19.63 4.87
CA HIS A 37 -8.83 20.95 5.52
C HIS A 37 -9.30 20.91 6.99
N MET A 38 -9.96 19.82 7.41
CA MET A 38 -10.39 19.58 8.79
C MET A 38 -9.38 18.74 9.59
N LEU A 39 -8.22 18.41 9.01
CA LEU A 39 -7.16 17.70 9.74
C LEU A 39 -6.60 18.61 10.83
N VAL A 40 -6.77 18.20 12.09
CA VAL A 40 -6.21 18.90 13.24
C VAL A 40 -4.84 18.33 13.54
N THR A 41 -3.81 19.17 13.48
CA THR A 41 -2.42 18.79 13.79
C THR A 41 -1.63 19.97 14.35
N THR A 42 -0.70 19.67 15.25
CA THR A 42 0.29 20.64 15.78
C THR A 42 1.55 20.73 14.92
N ASN A 43 1.65 19.94 13.85
CA ASN A 43 2.80 19.93 12.94
C ASN A 43 2.86 21.25 12.14
N LYS A 44 3.69 22.18 12.63
CA LYS A 44 3.83 23.51 12.04
C LYS A 44 4.35 23.44 10.60
N GLU A 45 5.34 22.59 10.33
CA GLU A 45 5.98 22.47 9.02
C GLU A 45 4.98 22.06 7.93
N TYR A 46 4.10 21.12 8.25
CA TYR A 46 3.01 20.70 7.37
C TYR A 46 1.96 21.81 7.20
N ASN A 47 1.54 22.45 8.29
CA ASN A 47 0.54 23.52 8.24
C ASN A 47 1.02 24.71 7.39
N ASP A 48 2.28 25.13 7.58
CA ASP A 48 2.91 26.20 6.81
C ASP A 48 3.00 25.81 5.31
N PHE A 49 3.40 24.57 5.02
CA PHE A 49 3.45 24.06 3.64
C PHE A 49 2.08 24.07 2.97
N ILE A 50 1.05 23.51 3.62
CA ILE A 50 -0.31 23.44 3.07
C ILE A 50 -0.93 24.82 2.89
N LEU A 51 -0.70 25.73 3.83
CA LEU A 51 -1.14 27.12 3.70
C LEU A 51 -0.53 27.75 2.44
N LYS A 52 0.80 27.67 2.30
CA LYS A 52 1.50 28.20 1.14
C LYS A 52 1.01 27.57 -0.16
N ALA A 53 0.90 26.24 -0.21
CA ALA A 53 0.44 25.52 -1.39
C ALA A 53 -1.02 25.89 -1.79
N SER A 54 -1.83 26.32 -0.82
CA SER A 54 -3.21 26.77 -1.02
C SER A 54 -3.32 28.25 -1.40
N THR A 55 -2.26 29.04 -1.27
CA THR A 55 -2.23 30.48 -1.59
C THR A 55 -1.34 30.83 -2.77
N GLU A 56 -0.31 30.03 -3.05
CA GLU A 56 0.74 30.32 -4.01
C GLU A 56 1.06 29.11 -4.90
N GLU A 57 1.41 29.38 -6.17
CA GLU A 57 1.91 28.32 -7.05
C GLU A 57 3.28 27.83 -6.56
N LEU A 58 3.40 26.52 -6.37
CA LEU A 58 4.67 25.86 -6.05
C LEU A 58 5.32 25.35 -7.32
N ASP A 59 6.66 25.45 -7.41
CA ASP A 59 7.42 24.79 -8.47
C ASP A 59 7.53 23.28 -8.17
N LEU A 60 7.02 22.47 -9.09
CA LEU A 60 7.01 21.01 -8.99
C LEU A 60 8.02 20.36 -9.94
N SER A 61 8.88 21.14 -10.60
CA SER A 61 9.83 20.63 -11.61
C SER A 61 10.74 19.53 -11.05
N LYS A 62 11.24 19.67 -9.81
CA LYS A 62 12.06 18.63 -9.17
C LYS A 62 11.29 17.35 -8.91
N LEU A 63 10.08 17.47 -8.35
CA LEU A 63 9.19 16.34 -8.06
C LEU A 63 8.85 15.56 -9.35
N LEU A 64 8.45 16.26 -10.40
CA LEU A 64 8.04 15.66 -11.67
C LEU A 64 9.22 15.07 -12.44
N ASN A 65 10.38 15.74 -12.46
CA ASN A 65 11.58 15.20 -13.07
C ASN A 65 12.06 13.93 -12.33
N TYR A 66 12.02 13.94 -11.00
CA TYR A 66 12.33 12.75 -10.20
C TYR A 66 11.40 11.59 -10.56
N LEU A 67 10.09 11.83 -10.63
CA LEU A 67 9.11 10.82 -11.03
C LEU A 67 9.39 10.28 -12.44
N LYS A 68 9.61 11.17 -13.43
CA LYS A 68 9.95 10.80 -14.82
C LYS A 68 11.17 9.89 -14.89
N VAL A 69 12.27 10.28 -14.27
CA VAL A 69 13.51 9.49 -14.27
C VAL A 69 13.27 8.11 -13.69
N ASN A 70 12.52 8.02 -12.60
CA ASN A 70 12.25 6.74 -11.94
C ASN A 70 11.24 5.87 -12.68
N ILE A 71 10.27 6.45 -13.40
CA ILE A 71 9.40 5.70 -14.32
C ILE A 71 10.25 5.07 -15.43
N LEU A 72 11.22 5.81 -15.98
CA LEU A 72 12.13 5.29 -17.02
C LEU A 72 13.11 4.24 -16.49
N ASN A 73 13.40 4.24 -15.19
CA ASN A 73 14.24 3.25 -14.52
C ASN A 73 13.47 1.99 -14.12
N ASN A 74 12.16 2.08 -13.93
CA ASN A 74 11.29 0.92 -13.71
C ASN A 74 11.08 0.20 -15.06
N GLN A 75 11.76 -0.94 -15.24
CA GLN A 75 11.81 -1.64 -16.53
C GLN A 75 10.43 -2.03 -17.09
N PRO A 76 9.49 -2.62 -16.31
CA PRO A 76 8.13 -2.89 -16.79
C PRO A 76 7.40 -1.64 -17.31
N LEU A 77 7.43 -0.53 -16.56
CA LEU A 77 6.76 0.71 -16.97
C LEU A 77 7.45 1.35 -18.18
N CYS A 78 8.77 1.37 -18.20
CA CYS A 78 9.55 1.86 -19.33
C CYS A 78 9.22 1.08 -20.62
N THR A 79 9.11 -0.24 -20.52
CA THR A 79 8.71 -1.10 -21.65
C THR A 79 7.29 -0.81 -22.13
N LEU A 80 6.36 -0.58 -21.20
CA LEU A 80 4.98 -0.21 -21.54
C LEU A 80 4.91 1.13 -22.30
N LEU A 81 5.59 2.16 -21.78
CA LEU A 81 5.59 3.49 -22.41
C LEU A 81 6.25 3.46 -23.79
N ALA A 82 7.32 2.68 -23.94
CA ALA A 82 7.96 2.44 -25.23
C ALA A 82 6.99 1.78 -26.24
N PHE A 83 6.24 0.77 -25.80
CA PHE A 83 5.25 0.10 -26.63
C PHE A 83 4.12 1.05 -27.06
N ILE A 84 3.63 1.90 -26.16
CA ILE A 84 2.62 2.92 -26.46
C ILE A 84 3.12 3.88 -27.53
N GLN A 85 4.37 4.35 -27.42
CA GLN A 85 4.98 5.26 -28.38
C GLN A 85 5.20 4.60 -29.75
N GLU A 86 5.82 3.42 -29.75
CA GLU A 86 6.20 2.71 -30.98
C GLU A 86 4.98 2.36 -31.85
N ASN A 87 3.85 2.08 -31.19
CA ASN A 87 2.61 1.68 -31.87
C ASN A 87 1.59 2.82 -31.97
N ASP A 88 1.97 4.06 -31.64
CA ASP A 88 1.13 5.26 -31.66
C ASP A 88 -0.26 5.04 -31.02
N LEU A 89 -0.27 4.40 -29.83
CA LEU A 89 -1.51 3.96 -29.20
C LEU A 89 -2.29 5.09 -28.51
N VAL A 90 -1.63 6.23 -28.30
CA VAL A 90 -2.22 7.43 -27.70
C VAL A 90 -1.80 8.64 -28.55
N SER A 91 -2.78 9.33 -29.11
CA SER A 91 -2.59 10.52 -29.94
C SER A 91 -2.36 11.79 -29.10
N ASP A 92 -1.75 12.83 -29.69
CA ASP A 92 -1.59 14.13 -29.01
C ASP A 92 -2.95 14.80 -28.70
N SER A 93 -4.00 14.51 -29.46
CA SER A 93 -5.37 14.93 -29.12
C SER A 93 -5.87 14.28 -27.83
N GLU A 94 -5.65 12.97 -27.66
CA GLU A 94 -6.01 12.28 -26.41
C GLU A 94 -5.16 12.80 -25.23
N LEU A 95 -3.86 13.08 -25.45
CA LEU A 95 -3.01 13.69 -24.44
C LEU A 95 -3.52 15.08 -24.01
N LYS A 96 -3.99 15.89 -24.96
CA LYS A 96 -4.60 17.19 -24.68
C LYS A 96 -5.90 17.06 -23.89
N GLU A 97 -6.75 16.08 -24.20
CA GLU A 97 -7.98 15.79 -23.44
C GLU A 97 -7.68 15.30 -22.01
N MET A 98 -6.59 14.56 -21.83
CA MET A 98 -6.12 14.09 -20.52
C MET A 98 -5.50 15.20 -19.64
N ALA A 99 -5.08 16.32 -20.23
CA ALA A 99 -4.27 17.35 -19.58
C ALA A 99 -4.85 17.82 -18.24
N ASP A 100 -6.15 18.09 -18.17
CA ASP A 100 -6.80 18.55 -16.94
C ASP A 100 -6.79 17.49 -15.84
N THR A 101 -6.98 16.21 -16.22
CA THR A 101 -6.93 15.10 -15.25
C THR A 101 -5.50 14.87 -14.77
N LEU A 102 -4.52 14.94 -15.66
CA LEU A 102 -3.10 14.89 -15.30
C LEU A 102 -2.71 16.06 -14.38
N GLN A 103 -3.22 17.27 -14.65
CA GLN A 103 -2.95 18.42 -13.81
C GLN A 103 -3.55 18.27 -12.40
N LEU A 104 -4.74 17.68 -12.27
CA LEU A 104 -5.30 17.29 -10.98
C LEU A 104 -4.41 16.27 -10.28
N GLN A 105 -3.95 15.23 -10.99
CA GLN A 105 -3.05 14.20 -10.48
C GLN A 105 -1.70 14.75 -10.01
N ILE A 106 -1.15 15.76 -10.68
CA ILE A 106 0.07 16.46 -10.25
C ILE A 106 -0.15 17.20 -8.93
N ASN A 107 -1.32 17.81 -8.73
CA ASN A 107 -1.65 18.48 -7.47
C ASN A 107 -1.93 17.47 -6.35
N LEU A 108 -2.57 16.35 -6.66
CA LEU A 108 -2.71 15.19 -5.77
C LEU A 108 -1.33 14.70 -5.32
N LEU A 109 -0.40 14.48 -6.27
CA LEU A 109 0.97 14.05 -6.02
C LEU A 109 1.68 14.98 -5.04
N CYS A 110 1.59 16.30 -5.24
CA CYS A 110 2.19 17.30 -4.36
C CYS A 110 1.65 17.20 -2.92
N VAL A 111 0.33 17.22 -2.75
CA VAL A 111 -0.31 17.17 -1.42
C VAL A 111 -0.04 15.84 -0.73
N PHE A 112 -0.16 14.72 -1.44
CA PHE A 112 -0.02 13.40 -0.83
C PHE A 112 1.41 12.97 -0.59
N GLU A 113 2.38 13.45 -1.37
CA GLU A 113 3.80 13.30 -1.03
C GLU A 113 4.09 14.05 0.28
N ALA A 114 3.59 15.29 0.42
CA ALA A 114 3.75 16.07 1.65
C ALA A 114 3.11 15.39 2.87
N ILE A 115 1.91 14.83 2.74
CA ILE A 115 1.27 14.09 3.84
C ILE A 115 2.06 12.81 4.15
N THR A 116 2.43 12.01 3.14
CA THR A 116 3.10 10.72 3.34
C THR A 116 4.48 10.89 3.96
N ILE A 117 5.28 11.84 3.48
CA ILE A 117 6.62 12.10 4.02
C ILE A 117 6.54 12.67 5.44
N THR A 118 5.54 13.50 5.73
CA THR A 118 5.29 14.01 7.10
C THR A 118 4.79 12.90 8.02
N MET A 119 3.93 12.00 7.55
CA MET A 119 3.51 10.82 8.32
C MET A 119 4.71 9.92 8.62
N ALA A 120 5.62 9.73 7.66
CA ALA A 120 6.78 8.88 7.81
C ALA A 120 7.82 9.48 8.78
N ASN A 121 7.97 10.81 8.79
CA ASN A 121 9.05 11.46 9.51
C ASN A 121 8.63 12.22 10.78
N GLY A 122 7.39 12.68 10.86
CA GLY A 122 6.83 13.38 12.02
C GLY A 122 6.58 12.44 13.20
N ASN A 123 6.66 13.02 14.41
CA ASN A 123 6.46 12.30 15.67
C ASN A 123 4.98 11.93 15.88
N GLU A 124 4.09 12.91 15.74
CA GLU A 124 2.65 12.74 16.02
C GLU A 124 1.78 12.81 14.77
N PHE A 125 2.31 13.28 13.63
CA PHE A 125 1.49 13.54 12.45
C PHE A 125 0.80 12.29 11.87
N ALA A 126 1.44 11.12 11.92
CA ALA A 126 0.78 9.86 11.53
C ALA A 126 -0.40 9.52 12.46
N GLN A 127 -0.30 9.87 13.74
CA GLN A 127 -1.36 9.69 14.72
C GLN A 127 -2.52 10.66 14.44
N ASP A 128 -2.21 11.92 14.13
CA ASP A 128 -3.20 12.94 13.75
C ASP A 128 -4.00 12.50 12.50
N VAL A 129 -3.31 12.02 11.46
CA VAL A 129 -3.96 11.50 10.25
C VAL A 129 -4.79 10.25 10.56
N TYR A 130 -4.29 9.34 11.39
CA TYR A 130 -5.06 8.17 11.81
C TYR A 130 -6.34 8.56 12.55
N ASP A 131 -6.25 9.47 13.52
CA ASP A 131 -7.40 9.87 14.33
C ASP A 131 -8.41 10.64 13.47
N HIS A 132 -7.95 11.50 12.55
CA HIS A 132 -8.79 12.16 11.56
C HIS A 132 -9.58 11.18 10.68
N LEU A 133 -8.91 10.18 10.12
CA LEU A 133 -9.55 9.17 9.26
C LEU A 133 -10.47 8.23 10.06
N ASN A 134 -10.11 7.91 11.30
CA ASN A 134 -10.92 7.04 12.16
C ASN A 134 -12.21 7.73 12.63
N GLN A 135 -12.20 9.05 12.86
CA GLN A 135 -13.40 9.83 13.21
C GLN A 135 -14.47 9.83 12.11
N ARG A 136 -14.09 9.57 10.86
CA ARG A 136 -15.03 9.51 9.73
C ARG A 136 -15.75 8.19 9.57
N ARG A 137 -15.39 7.20 10.39
CA ARG A 137 -16.00 5.87 10.33
C ARG A 137 -17.30 5.86 11.13
N SER A 138 -18.27 5.09 10.65
CA SER A 138 -19.57 4.90 11.31
C SER A 138 -19.59 3.75 12.34
N SER A 139 -18.43 3.17 12.68
CA SER A 139 -18.34 2.03 13.59
C SER A 139 -18.63 2.45 15.03
N PHE A 140 -19.57 1.78 15.69
CA PHE A 140 -19.88 1.96 17.10
C PHE A 140 -18.79 1.41 18.04
N PHE A 141 -17.83 0.63 17.51
CA PHE A 141 -16.71 0.09 18.27
C PHE A 141 -15.39 0.23 17.47
N PRO A 142 -14.89 1.47 17.30
CA PRO A 142 -13.69 1.73 16.51
C PRO A 142 -12.49 1.05 17.17
N GLY A 143 -11.89 0.08 16.47
CA GLY A 143 -10.80 -0.74 17.01
C GLY A 143 -11.10 -2.22 17.07
N ASN A 144 -12.37 -2.62 16.92
CA ASN A 144 -12.75 -4.02 16.68
C ASN A 144 -12.85 -4.30 15.18
N PRO A 145 -12.03 -5.22 14.63
CA PRO A 145 -11.98 -5.43 13.19
C PRO A 145 -13.27 -6.03 12.61
N VAL A 146 -14.05 -6.79 13.39
CA VAL A 146 -15.33 -7.35 12.94
C VAL A 146 -16.38 -6.23 12.88
N ALA A 147 -16.45 -5.39 13.90
CA ALA A 147 -17.33 -4.22 13.89
C ALA A 147 -16.98 -3.27 12.74
N ASP A 148 -15.68 -3.03 12.50
CA ASP A 148 -15.23 -2.21 11.38
C ASP A 148 -15.59 -2.81 10.01
N PHE A 149 -15.52 -4.14 9.86
CA PHE A 149 -15.88 -4.81 8.61
C PHE A 149 -17.35 -4.59 8.25
N PHE A 150 -18.25 -4.71 9.23
CA PHE A 150 -19.69 -4.60 8.99
C PHE A 150 -20.19 -3.15 9.04
N PHE A 151 -19.63 -2.31 9.91
CA PHE A 151 -20.18 -0.99 10.26
C PHE A 151 -19.19 0.17 10.12
N GLY A 152 -17.91 -0.11 9.85
CA GLY A 152 -16.87 0.91 9.76
C GLY A 152 -16.78 1.61 8.40
N VAL A 153 -17.58 1.20 7.42
CA VAL A 153 -17.56 1.72 6.04
C VAL A 153 -18.99 1.85 5.49
N PRO A 154 -19.22 2.69 4.46
CA PRO A 154 -20.50 2.80 3.79
C PRO A 154 -21.08 1.45 3.31
N TYR A 155 -22.42 1.35 3.21
CA TYR A 155 -23.09 0.08 2.84
C TYR A 155 -22.74 -0.41 1.42
N ASN A 156 -22.49 0.50 0.49
CA ASN A 156 -22.16 0.19 -0.91
C ASN A 156 -20.69 -0.24 -1.12
N THR A 157 -19.85 -0.25 -0.08
CA THR A 157 -18.45 -0.71 -0.15
C THR A 157 -18.38 -2.21 -0.46
N THR A 158 -17.55 -2.59 -1.44
CA THR A 158 -17.43 -3.99 -1.90
C THR A 158 -16.78 -4.90 -0.85
N LEU A 159 -16.92 -6.22 -1.03
CA LEU A 159 -16.27 -7.18 -0.15
C LEU A 159 -14.74 -7.01 -0.14
N PHE A 160 -14.12 -6.87 -1.31
CA PHE A 160 -12.69 -6.63 -1.45
C PHE A 160 -12.25 -5.36 -0.71
N GLU A 161 -12.98 -4.25 -0.87
CA GLU A 161 -12.68 -2.98 -0.20
C GLU A 161 -12.77 -3.09 1.33
N ARG A 162 -13.79 -3.79 1.84
CA ARG A 162 -13.93 -4.08 3.27
C ARG A 162 -12.75 -4.90 3.80
N LEU A 163 -12.38 -5.98 3.10
CA LEU A 163 -11.24 -6.83 3.45
C LEU A 163 -9.90 -6.05 3.42
N LYS A 164 -9.71 -5.20 2.41
CA LYS A 164 -8.53 -4.32 2.34
C LYS A 164 -8.45 -3.38 3.54
N LEU A 165 -9.53 -2.69 3.92
CA LEU A 165 -9.49 -1.75 5.04
C LEU A 165 -9.21 -2.42 6.40
N ILE A 166 -9.76 -3.60 6.65
CA ILE A 166 -9.50 -4.32 7.91
C ILE A 166 -8.12 -4.95 7.96
N SER A 167 -7.53 -5.30 6.81
CA SER A 167 -6.20 -5.95 6.73
C SER A 167 -5.04 -4.95 6.83
N ILE A 168 -5.23 -3.69 6.44
CA ILE A 168 -4.18 -2.65 6.54
C ILE A 168 -4.11 -2.01 7.93
N ARG A 169 -5.20 -2.03 8.71
CA ARG A 169 -5.30 -1.35 10.01
C ARG A 169 -4.28 -1.86 11.04
N PRO A 170 -4.02 -3.17 11.20
CA PRO A 170 -3.04 -3.66 12.18
C PRO A 170 -1.63 -3.19 11.86
N GLY A 171 -1.29 -3.10 10.57
CA GLY A 171 -0.02 -2.54 10.13
C GLY A 171 0.10 -1.07 10.53
N MET A 172 -0.92 -0.26 10.28
CA MET A 172 -0.93 1.16 10.67
C MET A 172 -0.79 1.32 12.19
N LEU A 173 -1.51 0.53 12.99
CA LEU A 173 -1.43 0.55 14.45
C LEU A 173 -0.04 0.18 14.97
N ASN A 174 0.60 -0.84 14.37
CA ASN A 174 1.98 -1.20 14.68
C ASN A 174 2.94 -0.03 14.39
N ILE A 175 2.81 0.62 13.22
CA ILE A 175 3.63 1.81 12.89
C ILE A 175 3.45 2.90 13.96
N LEU A 176 2.21 3.22 14.34
CA LEU A 176 1.93 4.24 15.34
C LEU A 176 2.56 3.91 16.70
N PHE A 177 2.44 2.66 17.14
CA PHE A 177 3.03 2.22 18.41
C PHE A 177 4.56 2.35 18.39
N HIS A 178 5.25 1.71 17.44
CA HIS A 178 6.72 1.69 17.40
C HIS A 178 7.31 3.09 17.20
N LYS A 179 6.66 3.92 16.38
CA LYS A 179 7.07 5.31 16.19
C LYS A 179 6.91 6.14 17.46
N LYS A 180 5.79 5.99 18.18
CA LYS A 180 5.54 6.69 19.45
C LYS A 180 6.62 6.37 20.49
N MET A 181 7.10 5.12 20.52
CA MET A 181 8.16 4.70 21.43
C MET A 181 9.53 5.30 21.07
N GLY A 182 9.78 5.65 19.81
CA GLY A 182 11.04 6.27 19.38
C GLY A 182 12.26 5.45 19.83
N GLU A 183 13.26 6.09 20.43
CA GLU A 183 14.45 5.41 20.96
C GLU A 183 14.22 4.63 22.27
N GLN A 184 13.04 4.73 22.89
CA GLN A 184 12.77 4.05 24.16
C GLN A 184 12.66 2.53 23.98
N VAL A 185 13.11 1.77 24.98
CA VAL A 185 12.91 0.32 25.03
C VAL A 185 11.43 0.03 25.19
N GLU A 186 10.88 -0.82 24.32
CA GLU A 186 9.47 -1.17 24.33
C GLU A 186 9.20 -2.26 25.37
N THR A 187 8.14 -2.09 26.16
CA THR A 187 7.69 -3.08 27.13
C THR A 187 6.30 -3.59 26.83
N VAL A 188 5.95 -4.76 27.38
CA VAL A 188 4.59 -5.32 27.30
C VAL A 188 3.58 -4.37 27.94
N THR A 189 3.98 -3.62 28.97
CA THR A 189 3.14 -2.59 29.60
C THR A 189 2.82 -1.44 28.65
N ASP A 190 3.78 -0.99 27.84
CA ASP A 190 3.56 0.05 26.84
C ASP A 190 2.58 -0.41 25.76
N ALA A 191 2.77 -1.63 25.26
CA ALA A 191 1.88 -2.24 24.28
C ALA A 191 0.44 -2.38 24.85
N ASN A 192 0.28 -2.91 26.06
CA ASN A 192 -1.02 -3.03 26.73
C ASN A 192 -1.69 -1.67 26.98
N SER A 193 -0.90 -0.66 27.35
CA SER A 193 -1.39 0.71 27.53
C SER A 193 -1.88 1.30 26.20
N PHE A 194 -1.12 1.09 25.12
CA PHE A 194 -1.54 1.51 23.78
C PHE A 194 -2.84 0.81 23.33
N ILE A 195 -2.94 -0.51 23.50
CA ILE A 195 -4.12 -1.31 23.20
C ILE A 195 -5.35 -0.81 23.97
N THR A 196 -5.19 -0.58 25.27
CA THR A 196 -6.27 -0.12 26.16
C THR A 196 -6.72 1.29 25.77
N ASN A 197 -5.78 2.22 25.59
CA ASN A 197 -6.07 3.62 25.25
C ASN A 197 -6.74 3.78 23.88
N LYS A 198 -6.48 2.86 22.95
CA LYS A 198 -7.07 2.86 21.59
C LYS A 198 -8.25 1.90 21.45
N HIS A 199 -8.69 1.26 22.55
CA HIS A 199 -9.79 0.29 22.57
C HIS A 199 -9.66 -0.84 21.51
N LEU A 200 -8.43 -1.33 21.32
CA LEU A 200 -8.13 -2.32 20.29
C LEU A 200 -8.57 -3.72 20.74
N SER A 201 -9.06 -4.53 19.79
CA SER A 201 -9.42 -5.93 20.03
C SER A 201 -9.17 -6.82 18.82
N GLY A 202 -9.19 -8.14 19.03
CA GLY A 202 -8.87 -9.11 17.98
C GLY A 202 -7.45 -8.88 17.44
N TRP A 203 -7.28 -9.00 16.13
CA TRP A 203 -5.97 -8.79 15.49
C TRP A 203 -5.52 -7.32 15.45
N ASN A 204 -6.38 -6.35 15.76
CA ASN A 204 -5.93 -4.96 15.93
C ASN A 204 -5.16 -4.79 17.25
N ALA A 205 -5.33 -5.71 18.20
CA ALA A 205 -4.58 -5.73 19.46
C ALA A 205 -3.28 -6.54 19.37
N ASP A 206 -2.91 -7.05 18.19
CA ASP A 206 -1.64 -7.76 17.95
C ASP A 206 -0.48 -6.75 17.81
N ILE A 207 -0.17 -6.11 18.94
CA ILE A 207 0.93 -5.14 19.09
C ILE A 207 1.95 -5.76 20.05
N VAL A 208 3.16 -5.99 19.55
CA VAL A 208 4.20 -6.69 20.29
C VAL A 208 5.45 -5.81 20.35
N PRO A 209 6.07 -5.62 21.53
CA PRO A 209 7.36 -4.96 21.65
C PRO A 209 8.43 -5.60 20.77
N VAL A 210 9.27 -4.77 20.15
CA VAL A 210 10.32 -5.26 19.23
C VAL A 210 11.72 -5.03 19.77
N GLU A 211 12.59 -6.00 19.51
CA GLU A 211 14.04 -5.86 19.66
C GLU A 211 14.62 -5.34 18.34
N LEU A 212 15.51 -4.34 18.42
CA LEU A 212 16.17 -3.78 17.25
C LEU A 212 17.09 -4.82 16.60
N ASP A 213 17.12 -4.81 15.27
CA ASP A 213 17.92 -5.68 14.42
C ASP A 213 17.63 -7.20 14.55
N ALA A 214 16.73 -7.60 15.45
CA ALA A 214 16.26 -8.98 15.56
C ALA A 214 15.36 -9.35 14.37
N PRO A 215 15.49 -10.57 13.81
CA PRO A 215 14.60 -11.03 12.76
C PRO A 215 13.15 -11.08 13.21
N SER A 216 12.27 -10.42 12.46
CA SER A 216 10.82 -10.47 12.60
C SER A 216 10.23 -11.50 11.62
N LYS A 217 9.29 -12.32 12.12
CA LYS A 217 8.59 -13.36 11.33
C LYS A 217 7.27 -12.83 10.76
N GLY A 218 6.75 -13.50 9.72
CA GLY A 218 5.37 -13.32 9.25
C GLY A 218 5.11 -12.17 8.26
N THR A 219 6.04 -11.22 8.09
CA THR A 219 5.87 -10.11 7.12
C THR A 219 5.72 -10.61 5.69
N THR A 220 6.57 -11.56 5.27
CA THR A 220 6.64 -12.06 3.90
C THR A 220 5.35 -12.79 3.52
N GLN A 221 4.85 -13.67 4.41
CA GLN A 221 3.63 -14.43 4.16
C GLN A 221 2.38 -13.53 4.16
N ALA A 222 2.30 -12.55 5.07
CA ALA A 222 1.20 -11.58 5.08
C ALA A 222 1.19 -10.70 3.80
N MET A 223 2.36 -10.36 3.27
CA MET A 223 2.45 -9.68 1.97
C MET A 223 2.03 -10.61 0.82
N GLY A 224 2.36 -11.90 0.90
CA GLY A 224 1.90 -12.95 -0.01
C GLY A 224 0.37 -13.04 -0.08
N VAL A 225 -0.33 -13.04 1.07
CA VAL A 225 -1.81 -13.00 1.11
C VAL A 225 -2.36 -11.77 0.37
N ASN A 226 -1.76 -10.59 0.60
CA ASN A 226 -2.20 -9.36 -0.04
C ASN A 226 -2.04 -9.40 -1.56
N ILE A 227 -0.97 -10.03 -2.06
CA ILE A 227 -0.73 -10.22 -3.50
C ILE A 227 -1.71 -11.25 -4.07
N LEU A 228 -1.92 -12.35 -3.34
CA LEU A 228 -2.83 -13.42 -3.76
C LEU A 228 -4.27 -12.91 -3.89
N GLU A 229 -4.73 -12.10 -2.95
CA GLU A 229 -6.08 -11.52 -2.97
C GLU A 229 -6.30 -10.61 -4.18
N ALA A 230 -5.36 -9.72 -4.48
CA ALA A 230 -5.45 -8.88 -5.68
C ALA A 230 -5.30 -9.68 -6.98
N SER A 231 -4.49 -10.75 -6.98
CA SER A 231 -4.35 -11.66 -8.13
C SER A 231 -5.63 -12.47 -8.37
N TRP A 232 -6.37 -12.81 -7.31
CA TRP A 232 -7.68 -13.44 -7.43
C TRP A 232 -8.70 -12.48 -8.06
N GLU A 233 -8.75 -11.23 -7.62
CA GLU A 233 -9.62 -10.19 -8.19
C GLU A 233 -9.27 -9.95 -9.67
N ASP A 234 -7.99 -9.82 -10.03
CA ASP A 234 -7.55 -9.70 -11.43
C ASP A 234 -7.93 -10.91 -12.30
N SER A 235 -7.99 -12.11 -11.71
CA SER A 235 -8.33 -13.36 -12.42
C SER A 235 -9.82 -13.61 -12.60
N THR A 236 -10.67 -12.94 -11.80
CA THR A 236 -12.10 -13.26 -11.71
C THR A 236 -13.02 -12.06 -11.89
N GLY A 237 -12.52 -10.85 -11.66
CA GLY A 237 -13.23 -9.59 -11.78
C GLY A 237 -13.24 -9.03 -13.20
N HIS A 238 -13.58 -7.75 -13.30
CA HIS A 238 -13.80 -7.06 -14.57
C HIS A 238 -12.53 -6.92 -15.42
N ALA A 239 -11.34 -6.89 -14.81
CA ALA A 239 -10.07 -6.75 -15.51
C ALA A 239 -9.59 -8.03 -16.21
N LYS A 240 -10.24 -9.19 -15.96
CA LYS A 240 -9.79 -10.51 -16.41
C LYS A 240 -9.40 -10.55 -17.89
N ASP A 241 -10.25 -10.00 -18.74
CA ASP A 241 -10.11 -10.04 -20.21
C ASP A 241 -9.35 -8.82 -20.78
N THR A 242 -8.94 -7.89 -19.93
CA THR A 242 -8.20 -6.67 -20.30
C THR A 242 -6.76 -6.67 -19.78
N GLY A 243 -6.17 -7.84 -19.54
CA GLY A 243 -4.80 -8.00 -19.04
C GLY A 243 -4.69 -8.49 -17.60
N GLY A 244 -5.80 -8.52 -16.86
CA GLY A 244 -5.85 -8.98 -15.47
C GLY A 244 -5.35 -10.41 -15.29
N THR A 245 -5.68 -11.33 -16.20
CA THR A 245 -5.20 -12.73 -16.11
C THR A 245 -3.67 -12.83 -16.13
N ASP A 246 -3.00 -12.11 -17.03
CA ASP A 246 -1.53 -12.14 -17.08
C ASP A 246 -0.91 -11.32 -15.94
N ASN A 247 -1.57 -10.25 -15.49
CA ASN A 247 -1.16 -9.53 -14.29
C ASN A 247 -1.26 -10.40 -13.03
N ALA A 248 -2.30 -11.22 -12.89
CA ALA A 248 -2.44 -12.16 -11.78
C ALA A 248 -1.31 -13.20 -11.77
N LYS A 249 -0.88 -13.68 -12.95
CA LYS A 249 0.29 -14.55 -13.07
C LYS A 249 1.57 -13.84 -12.60
N ALA A 250 1.77 -12.58 -12.97
CA ALA A 250 2.87 -11.78 -12.44
C ALA A 250 2.81 -11.65 -10.91
N GLY A 251 1.60 -11.54 -10.34
CA GLY A 251 1.35 -11.60 -8.90
C GLY A 251 1.82 -12.91 -8.26
N ILE A 252 1.54 -14.05 -8.89
CA ILE A 252 2.10 -15.34 -8.45
C ILE A 252 3.63 -15.35 -8.54
N GLY A 253 4.21 -14.81 -9.62
CA GLY A 253 5.65 -14.65 -9.77
C GLY A 253 6.29 -13.80 -8.67
N LEU A 254 5.63 -12.71 -8.24
CA LEU A 254 6.05 -11.91 -7.09
C LEU A 254 6.11 -12.74 -5.81
N ILE A 255 5.12 -13.60 -5.55
CA ILE A 255 5.11 -14.47 -4.37
C ILE A 255 6.25 -15.51 -4.47
N MET A 256 6.44 -16.12 -5.64
CA MET A 256 7.54 -17.07 -5.87
C MET A 256 8.91 -16.43 -5.59
N LEU A 257 9.15 -15.21 -6.09
CA LEU A 257 10.38 -14.46 -5.83
C LEU A 257 10.61 -14.23 -4.34
N MET A 258 9.56 -13.91 -3.58
CA MET A 258 9.66 -13.75 -2.12
C MET A 258 10.00 -15.06 -1.41
N GLU A 259 9.40 -16.16 -1.82
CA GLU A 259 9.61 -17.49 -1.24
C GLU A 259 10.99 -18.09 -1.57
N GLU A 260 11.52 -17.80 -2.76
CA GLU A 260 12.86 -18.22 -3.18
C GLU A 260 13.96 -17.36 -2.55
N LYS A 261 13.81 -16.03 -2.57
CA LYS A 261 14.81 -15.11 -1.99
C LYS A 261 14.75 -15.05 -0.46
N ARG A 262 13.67 -15.55 0.16
CA ARG A 262 13.47 -15.60 1.61
C ARG A 262 13.68 -14.23 2.27
N TYR A 263 13.06 -13.19 1.75
CA TYR A 263 13.19 -11.84 2.29
C TYR A 263 12.88 -11.81 3.79
N GLY A 264 13.79 -11.21 4.56
CA GLY A 264 13.66 -11.04 5.99
C GLY A 264 13.13 -9.65 6.36
N SER A 265 12.53 -9.57 7.54
CA SER A 265 12.16 -8.30 8.18
C SER A 265 12.86 -8.13 9.51
N HIS A 266 13.10 -6.89 9.92
CA HIS A 266 13.65 -6.51 11.22
C HIS A 266 13.27 -5.07 11.54
N TYR A 267 13.47 -4.63 12.78
CA TYR A 267 13.21 -3.25 13.17
C TYR A 267 14.51 -2.48 13.33
N LYS A 268 14.52 -1.21 12.92
CA LYS A 268 15.69 -0.34 13.04
C LYS A 268 15.31 1.06 13.45
N LEU A 269 16.21 1.74 14.17
CA LEU A 269 16.13 3.18 14.39
C LEU A 269 16.60 3.95 13.15
N VAL A 270 15.71 4.76 12.59
CA VAL A 270 15.96 5.56 11.39
C VAL A 270 15.59 7.01 11.66
N SER A 271 16.48 7.93 11.28
CA SER A 271 16.25 9.37 11.44
C SER A 271 15.33 9.94 10.35
N GLN A 272 15.42 9.41 9.13
CA GLN A 272 14.71 9.93 7.97
C GLN A 272 14.27 8.80 7.04
N LEU A 273 13.03 8.84 6.58
CA LEU A 273 12.50 8.00 5.52
C LEU A 273 12.23 8.90 4.33
N LEU A 274 13.12 8.85 3.34
CA LEU A 274 13.05 9.65 2.13
C LEU A 274 13.09 8.73 0.90
N PRO A 275 12.62 9.19 -0.28
CA PRO A 275 12.87 8.47 -1.52
C PRO A 275 14.36 8.26 -1.75
N GLN A 276 14.69 7.16 -2.40
CA GLN A 276 16.06 6.77 -2.69
C GLN A 276 16.78 7.85 -3.50
N GLY A 277 17.98 8.24 -3.05
CA GLY A 277 18.80 9.25 -3.72
C GLY A 277 18.32 10.69 -3.53
N THR A 278 17.38 10.94 -2.61
CA THR A 278 16.99 12.29 -2.19
C THR A 278 17.54 12.61 -0.81
N SER A 279 17.57 13.90 -0.47
CA SER A 279 18.13 14.38 0.79
C SER A 279 17.29 15.49 1.41
N VAL A 280 17.69 15.91 2.61
CA VAL A 280 17.31 17.20 3.17
C VAL A 280 18.52 18.13 3.13
N ASN A 281 18.30 19.41 2.89
CA ASN A 281 19.37 20.40 2.96
C ASN A 281 19.67 20.81 4.43
N GLU A 282 20.59 21.76 4.60
CA GLU A 282 21.00 22.28 5.92
C GLU A 282 19.85 22.88 6.75
N THR A 283 18.77 23.34 6.10
CA THR A 283 17.57 23.88 6.78
C THR A 283 16.48 22.82 7.01
N SER A 284 16.83 21.54 6.83
CA SER A 284 15.92 20.38 6.87
C SER A 284 14.83 20.40 5.81
N ALA A 285 14.94 21.26 4.79
CA ALA A 285 13.99 21.30 3.69
C ALA A 285 14.17 20.10 2.78
N TYR A 286 13.05 19.50 2.40
CA TYR A 286 12.99 18.31 1.57
C TYR A 286 13.31 18.64 0.11
N GLU A 287 14.24 17.90 -0.49
CA GLU A 287 14.74 18.20 -1.83
C GLU A 287 13.65 18.27 -2.93
N LEU A 288 12.64 17.38 -2.89
CA LEU A 288 11.58 17.34 -3.91
C LEU A 288 10.46 18.36 -3.66
N LEU A 289 10.26 18.76 -2.40
CA LEU A 289 9.31 19.80 -1.98
C LEU A 289 10.02 20.77 -1.02
N PRO A 290 10.83 21.72 -1.53
CA PRO A 290 11.72 22.55 -0.71
C PRO A 290 11.04 23.42 0.36
N ASP A 291 9.74 23.65 0.23
CA ASP A 291 8.96 24.38 1.22
C ASP A 291 8.50 23.52 2.40
N LEU A 292 8.69 22.20 2.33
CA LEU A 292 8.37 21.27 3.40
C LEU A 292 9.63 20.88 4.17
N LYS A 293 9.60 21.08 5.49
CA LYS A 293 10.70 20.68 6.38
C LYS A 293 10.45 19.30 6.99
N ILE A 294 11.50 18.50 7.08
CA ILE A 294 11.43 17.11 7.56
C ILE A 294 12.01 16.99 8.95
N ASN A 295 11.25 16.34 9.83
CA ASN A 295 11.70 15.99 11.17
C ASN A 295 12.70 14.82 11.13
N SER A 296 13.86 15.02 11.75
CA SER A 296 14.98 14.06 11.77
C SER A 296 15.11 13.28 13.09
N ALA A 297 14.13 13.37 13.99
CA ALA A 297 14.08 12.54 15.19
C ALA A 297 14.08 11.07 14.79
N LYS A 298 14.78 10.24 15.57
CA LYS A 298 14.84 8.81 15.30
C LYS A 298 13.52 8.14 15.65
N LYS A 299 13.06 7.27 14.76
CA LYS A 299 11.89 6.41 14.96
C LYS A 299 12.24 4.96 14.68
N LYS A 300 11.55 4.03 15.34
CA LYS A 300 11.64 2.61 14.99
C LYS A 300 10.78 2.33 13.78
N ILE A 301 11.36 1.67 12.79
CA ILE A 301 10.77 1.37 11.48
C ILE A 301 10.85 -0.12 11.24
N GLY A 302 9.76 -0.70 10.75
CA GLY A 302 9.70 -2.09 10.32
C GLY A 302 10.25 -2.24 8.90
N LEU A 303 11.50 -2.68 8.80
CA LEU A 303 12.17 -2.89 7.52
C LEU A 303 11.82 -4.25 6.92
N LEU A 304 11.58 -4.28 5.62
CA LEU A 304 11.44 -5.50 4.82
C LEU A 304 12.51 -5.48 3.72
N ASN A 305 13.50 -6.37 3.83
CA ASN A 305 14.68 -6.39 2.96
C ASN A 305 14.34 -6.99 1.58
N ILE A 306 13.56 -6.29 0.76
CA ILE A 306 13.33 -6.62 -0.65
C ILE A 306 14.43 -6.03 -1.53
N ASP A 307 14.59 -6.55 -2.76
CA ASP A 307 15.40 -5.88 -3.78
C ASP A 307 14.56 -4.97 -4.68
N SER A 308 15.25 -4.12 -5.43
CA SER A 308 14.62 -3.14 -6.31
C SER A 308 13.85 -3.79 -7.46
N GLN A 309 14.30 -4.93 -7.99
CA GLN A 309 13.61 -5.64 -9.08
C GLN A 309 12.22 -6.09 -8.64
N TRP A 310 12.13 -6.66 -7.43
CA TRP A 310 10.84 -7.03 -6.85
C TRP A 310 9.95 -5.80 -6.60
N ARG A 311 10.50 -4.73 -6.03
CA ARG A 311 9.77 -3.47 -5.78
C ARG A 311 9.21 -2.89 -7.09
N ASP A 312 10.03 -2.87 -8.14
CA ASP A 312 9.69 -2.27 -9.42
C ASP A 312 8.58 -3.06 -10.14
N LEU A 313 8.69 -4.40 -10.14
CA LEU A 313 7.63 -5.29 -10.62
C LEU A 313 6.34 -5.08 -9.80
N TYR A 314 6.45 -5.05 -8.47
CA TYR A 314 5.30 -4.86 -7.59
C TYR A 314 4.58 -3.54 -7.87
N ASN A 315 5.31 -2.43 -8.05
CA ASN A 315 4.73 -1.14 -8.37
C ASN A 315 4.00 -1.17 -9.72
N SER A 316 4.61 -1.75 -10.77
CA SER A 316 3.99 -1.89 -12.09
C SER A 316 2.73 -2.78 -12.06
N TRP A 317 2.84 -3.95 -11.41
CA TRP A 317 1.74 -4.90 -11.23
C TRP A 317 0.56 -4.29 -10.49
N ASN A 318 0.82 -3.59 -9.38
CA ASN A 318 -0.22 -2.99 -8.56
C ASN A 318 -0.85 -1.76 -9.23
N LEU A 319 -0.09 -1.02 -10.05
CA LEU A 319 -0.64 0.08 -10.85
C LEU A 319 -1.66 -0.42 -11.86
N LEU A 320 -1.35 -1.51 -12.58
CA LEU A 320 -2.31 -2.14 -13.50
C LEU A 320 -3.56 -2.62 -12.75
N PHE A 321 -3.39 -3.30 -11.61
CA PHE A 321 -4.49 -3.75 -10.75
C PHE A 321 -5.40 -2.58 -10.34
N VAL A 322 -4.82 -1.50 -9.83
CA VAL A 322 -5.57 -0.32 -9.34
C VAL A 322 -6.35 0.35 -10.46
N ILE A 323 -5.70 0.60 -11.61
CA ILE A 323 -6.33 1.26 -12.75
C ILE A 323 -7.47 0.43 -13.34
N SER A 324 -7.33 -0.90 -13.33
CA SER A 324 -8.29 -1.81 -13.97
C SER A 324 -9.46 -2.21 -13.08
N ASN A 325 -9.28 -2.25 -11.75
CA ASN A 325 -10.30 -2.78 -10.83
C ASN A 325 -10.85 -1.74 -9.84
N ILE A 326 -10.15 -0.63 -9.58
CA ILE A 326 -10.53 0.30 -8.51
C ILE A 326 -10.87 1.69 -9.07
N ASP A 327 -9.87 2.40 -9.58
CA ASP A 327 -9.97 3.81 -9.99
C ASP A 327 -8.75 4.19 -10.84
N SER A 328 -8.96 4.90 -11.95
CA SER A 328 -7.91 5.35 -12.87
C SER A 328 -7.36 6.77 -12.62
N VAL A 329 -7.97 7.54 -11.72
CA VAL A 329 -7.66 8.94 -11.42
C VAL A 329 -7.05 9.09 -10.03
N PHE A 330 -7.75 8.71 -8.97
CA PHE A 330 -7.32 9.02 -7.59
C PHE A 330 -6.34 7.97 -7.03
N MET A 331 -6.76 6.70 -7.02
CA MET A 331 -5.99 5.62 -6.39
C MET A 331 -4.60 5.35 -6.99
N PRO A 332 -4.32 5.54 -8.29
CA PRO A 332 -2.99 5.30 -8.84
C PRO A 332 -1.91 6.17 -8.17
N ILE A 333 -2.27 7.37 -7.69
CA ILE A 333 -1.34 8.32 -7.07
C ILE A 333 -0.59 7.71 -5.89
N LYS A 334 -1.26 6.87 -5.08
CA LYS A 334 -0.66 6.19 -3.92
C LYS A 334 0.59 5.36 -4.26
N LEU A 335 0.72 4.93 -5.51
CA LEU A 335 1.80 4.07 -6.02
C LEU A 335 2.87 4.86 -6.77
N VAL A 336 2.59 6.09 -7.22
CA VAL A 336 3.55 6.97 -7.92
C VAL A 336 4.07 8.11 -7.04
N LEU A 337 3.64 8.20 -5.78
CA LEU A 337 4.30 9.03 -4.77
C LEU A 337 5.80 8.72 -4.75
N PRO A 338 6.71 9.69 -4.91
CA PRO A 338 8.15 9.43 -4.85
C PRO A 338 8.57 8.64 -3.62
N SER A 339 8.00 8.97 -2.45
CA SER A 339 8.24 8.26 -1.19
C SER A 339 7.83 6.79 -1.20
N VAL A 340 6.95 6.36 -2.09
CA VAL A 340 6.53 4.96 -2.23
C VAL A 340 7.19 4.32 -3.45
N PHE A 341 7.05 4.94 -4.61
CA PHE A 341 7.45 4.42 -5.91
C PHE A 341 8.95 4.11 -5.97
N PHE A 342 9.77 4.97 -5.36
CA PHE A 342 11.21 4.80 -5.32
C PHE A 342 11.76 4.88 -3.89
N ALA A 343 11.02 4.33 -2.92
CA ALA A 343 11.51 4.13 -1.56
C ALA A 343 12.78 3.29 -1.56
N GLU A 344 13.71 3.54 -0.63
CA GLU A 344 14.75 2.56 -0.32
C GLU A 344 14.09 1.21 0.00
N SER A 345 14.59 0.14 -0.62
CA SER A 345 13.90 -1.16 -0.61
C SER A 345 13.52 -1.65 0.79
N PRO A 346 14.37 -1.53 1.83
CA PRO A 346 14.00 -1.88 3.20
C PRO A 346 12.80 -1.09 3.76
N CYS A 347 12.64 0.18 3.38
CA CYS A 347 11.62 1.09 3.88
C CYS A 347 10.30 1.03 3.09
N TYR A 348 10.29 0.36 1.93
CA TYR A 348 9.16 0.32 0.99
C TYR A 348 7.84 -0.11 1.64
N LYS A 349 7.87 -1.17 2.46
CA LYS A 349 6.66 -1.70 3.13
C LYS A 349 5.98 -0.64 3.98
N GLU A 350 6.75 0.10 4.78
CA GLU A 350 6.20 1.05 5.75
C GLU A 350 5.60 2.29 5.04
N LEU A 351 6.35 2.89 4.11
CA LEU A 351 5.88 4.04 3.33
C LEU A 351 4.64 3.69 2.50
N ARG A 352 4.64 2.50 1.89
CA ARG A 352 3.48 1.99 1.16
C ARG A 352 2.27 1.78 2.07
N LEU A 353 2.46 1.27 3.29
CA LEU A 353 1.37 1.01 4.22
C LEU A 353 0.73 2.32 4.72
N LEU A 354 1.54 3.34 5.01
CA LEU A 354 1.08 4.69 5.35
C LEU A 354 0.23 5.27 4.21
N SER A 355 0.77 5.27 2.99
CA SER A 355 0.07 5.75 1.78
C SER A 355 -1.22 4.96 1.53
N LEU A 356 -1.17 3.63 1.61
CA LEU A 356 -2.34 2.77 1.40
C LEU A 356 -3.43 3.02 2.45
N PHE A 357 -3.07 3.18 3.72
CA PHE A 357 -4.04 3.52 4.77
C PHE A 357 -4.73 4.84 4.48
N LEU A 358 -3.97 5.87 4.12
CA LEU A 358 -4.52 7.18 3.77
C LEU A 358 -5.47 7.11 2.57
N PHE A 359 -5.00 6.59 1.43
CA PHE A 359 -5.77 6.55 0.20
C PHE A 359 -7.00 5.65 0.30
N ALA A 360 -6.90 4.48 0.95
CA ALA A 360 -8.04 3.58 1.08
C ALA A 360 -9.16 4.19 1.93
N ASN A 361 -8.82 4.86 3.04
CA ASN A 361 -9.83 5.54 3.85
C ASN A 361 -10.45 6.71 3.09
N LEU A 362 -9.66 7.52 2.37
CA LEU A 362 -10.20 8.65 1.62
C LEU A 362 -11.10 8.20 0.45
N LEU A 363 -10.68 7.19 -0.32
CA LEU A 363 -11.48 6.62 -1.42
C LEU A 363 -12.88 6.21 -0.93
N ILE A 364 -12.93 5.53 0.22
CA ILE A 364 -14.15 4.90 0.73
C ILE A 364 -15.02 5.88 1.49
N ASN A 365 -14.43 6.71 2.36
CA ASN A 365 -15.21 7.60 3.24
C ASN A 365 -15.58 8.93 2.55
N GLU A 366 -14.77 9.40 1.60
CA GLU A 366 -15.03 10.65 0.85
C GLU A 366 -15.66 10.39 -0.52
N ASP A 367 -15.96 9.11 -0.82
CA ASP A 367 -16.60 8.63 -2.05
C ASP A 367 -16.02 9.26 -3.33
N THR A 368 -14.70 9.19 -3.48
CA THR A 368 -14.00 9.88 -4.59
C THR A 368 -14.46 9.40 -5.95
N ARG A 369 -14.97 8.16 -6.06
CA ARG A 369 -15.48 7.58 -7.31
C ARG A 369 -16.72 8.29 -7.84
N ASN A 370 -17.60 8.74 -6.95
CA ASN A 370 -18.83 9.44 -7.34
C ASN A 370 -18.68 10.97 -7.29
N ASN A 371 -17.53 11.47 -6.85
CA ASN A 371 -17.25 12.89 -6.79
C ASN A 371 -16.83 13.42 -8.19
N PRO A 372 -17.58 14.38 -8.79
CA PRO A 372 -17.27 14.93 -10.12
C PRO A 372 -15.88 15.57 -10.24
N PHE A 373 -15.29 15.97 -9.11
CA PHE A 373 -13.93 16.54 -9.08
C PHE A 373 -12.86 15.51 -9.48
N PHE A 374 -13.05 14.24 -9.13
CA PHE A 374 -12.14 13.13 -9.47
C PHE A 374 -12.61 12.32 -10.69
N ALA A 375 -13.69 12.73 -11.35
CA ALA A 375 -14.21 12.01 -12.50
C ALA A 375 -13.20 12.00 -13.66
N LYS A 376 -13.06 10.85 -14.30
CA LYS A 376 -12.29 10.70 -15.54
C LYS A 376 -12.97 11.46 -16.67
N LYS A 377 -12.28 12.44 -17.26
CA LYS A 377 -12.81 13.31 -18.34
C LYS A 377 -12.30 12.96 -19.73
N TYR A 378 -11.67 11.80 -19.89
CA TYR A 378 -11.03 11.37 -21.13
C TYR A 378 -11.30 9.88 -21.41
N SER A 379 -11.11 9.46 -22.65
CA SER A 379 -11.10 8.06 -23.06
C SER A 379 -9.92 7.81 -23.98
N ILE A 380 -9.21 6.70 -23.77
CA ILE A 380 -8.11 6.29 -24.65
C ILE A 380 -8.64 5.18 -25.56
N LYS A 381 -8.57 5.41 -26.88
CA LYS A 381 -9.12 4.48 -27.89
C LYS A 381 -8.55 3.08 -27.76
N ASN A 382 -7.24 2.97 -27.52
CA ASN A 382 -6.52 1.70 -27.46
C ASN A 382 -6.35 1.16 -26.03
N THR A 383 -7.19 1.57 -25.07
CA THR A 383 -7.08 1.18 -23.65
C THR A 383 -6.91 -0.34 -23.48
N THR A 384 -7.78 -1.15 -24.09
CA THR A 384 -7.72 -2.62 -23.95
C THR A 384 -6.40 -3.21 -24.45
N THR A 385 -5.87 -2.70 -25.56
CA THR A 385 -4.58 -3.14 -26.11
C THR A 385 -3.44 -2.81 -25.15
N ILE A 386 -3.45 -1.59 -24.60
CA ILE A 386 -2.43 -1.12 -23.64
C ILE A 386 -2.45 -1.97 -22.37
N LEU A 387 -3.63 -2.18 -21.77
CA LEU A 387 -3.76 -2.94 -20.52
C LEU A 387 -3.41 -4.42 -20.69
N LYS A 388 -3.80 -5.04 -21.81
CA LYS A 388 -3.36 -6.41 -22.15
C LYS A 388 -1.84 -6.50 -22.24
N LYS A 389 -1.21 -5.58 -22.98
CA LYS A 389 0.24 -5.59 -23.13
C LYS A 389 0.97 -5.33 -21.81
N TRP A 390 0.40 -4.48 -20.94
CA TRP A 390 0.96 -4.25 -19.61
C TRP A 390 0.94 -5.53 -18.75
N GLY A 391 -0.16 -6.28 -18.76
CA GLY A 391 -0.24 -7.57 -18.08
C GLY A 391 0.80 -8.57 -18.58
N GLU A 392 0.97 -8.66 -19.91
CA GLU A 392 2.00 -9.49 -20.54
C GLU A 392 3.42 -9.09 -20.10
N ILE A 393 3.75 -7.79 -20.15
CA ILE A 393 5.06 -7.25 -19.74
C ILE A 393 5.36 -7.60 -18.28
N ASN A 394 4.39 -7.44 -17.37
CA ASN A 394 4.57 -7.78 -15.96
C ASN A 394 4.85 -9.28 -15.77
N LYS A 395 4.12 -10.13 -16.51
CA LYS A 395 4.29 -11.60 -16.46
C LYS A 395 5.67 -12.02 -16.99
N GLU A 396 6.06 -11.50 -18.15
CA GLU A 396 7.36 -11.77 -18.77
C GLU A 396 8.51 -11.34 -17.85
N TYR A 397 8.43 -10.13 -17.29
CA TYR A 397 9.43 -9.64 -16.34
C TYR A 397 9.53 -10.52 -15.10
N ALA A 398 8.41 -10.96 -14.53
CA ALA A 398 8.40 -11.87 -13.38
C ALA A 398 9.08 -13.21 -13.70
N GLN A 399 8.80 -13.77 -14.89
CA GLN A 399 9.40 -15.02 -15.35
C GLN A 399 10.92 -14.87 -15.54
N ASP A 400 11.36 -13.76 -16.14
CA ASP A 400 12.78 -13.46 -16.32
C ASP A 400 13.54 -13.32 -14.99
N GLU A 401 12.95 -12.65 -14.01
CA GLU A 401 13.54 -12.54 -12.67
C GLU A 401 13.65 -13.90 -11.96
N LEU A 402 12.67 -14.79 -12.13
CA LEU A 402 12.74 -16.16 -11.61
C LEU A 402 13.81 -17.01 -12.32
N HIS A 403 13.96 -16.85 -13.63
CA HIS A 403 15.02 -17.52 -14.40
C HIS A 403 16.43 -17.11 -13.94
N LYS A 404 16.62 -15.84 -13.55
CA LYS A 404 17.91 -15.37 -13.03
C LYS A 404 18.30 -16.00 -11.68
N LEU A 405 17.33 -16.47 -10.89
CA LEU A 405 17.58 -17.10 -9.60
C LEU A 405 17.99 -18.58 -9.71
N ASN A 406 17.51 -19.28 -10.74
CA ASN A 406 17.68 -20.72 -10.88
C ASN A 406 18.66 -21.05 -12.01
N GLY A 407 19.77 -21.73 -11.70
CA GLY A 407 20.69 -22.29 -12.71
C GLY A 407 20.15 -23.52 -13.48
N ALA A 408 18.86 -23.80 -13.35
CA ALA A 408 18.09 -24.91 -13.93
C ALA A 408 16.72 -24.36 -14.39
N PRO A 409 15.95 -25.02 -15.28
CA PRO A 409 14.71 -24.44 -15.81
C PRO A 409 13.76 -24.09 -14.67
N ALA A 410 13.47 -22.80 -14.49
CA ALA A 410 12.58 -22.35 -13.44
C ALA A 410 11.18 -22.92 -13.68
N VAL A 411 10.44 -23.17 -12.61
CA VAL A 411 9.04 -23.55 -12.72
C VAL A 411 8.30 -22.41 -13.43
N GLU A 412 7.66 -22.72 -14.55
CA GLU A 412 6.85 -21.76 -15.31
C GLU A 412 5.73 -21.21 -14.43
N ILE A 413 5.62 -19.87 -14.34
CA ILE A 413 4.59 -19.16 -13.56
C ILE A 413 3.18 -19.68 -13.94
N GLU A 414 2.96 -19.96 -15.23
CA GLU A 414 1.69 -20.50 -15.74
C GLU A 414 1.28 -21.81 -15.03
N THR A 415 2.26 -22.68 -14.73
CA THR A 415 2.01 -23.95 -14.06
C THR A 415 1.60 -23.73 -12.61
N VAL A 416 2.31 -22.86 -11.89
CA VAL A 416 2.01 -22.51 -10.50
C VAL A 416 0.66 -21.79 -10.38
N TYR A 417 0.38 -20.86 -11.29
CA TYR A 417 -0.92 -20.18 -11.37
C TYR A 417 -2.08 -21.18 -11.50
N LYS A 418 -1.94 -22.18 -12.38
CA LYS A 418 -2.94 -23.24 -12.55
C LYS A 418 -3.08 -24.13 -11.31
N GLN A 419 -2.01 -24.33 -10.53
CA GLN A 419 -2.09 -25.05 -9.26
C GLN A 419 -2.80 -24.24 -8.17
N ILE A 420 -2.55 -22.93 -8.10
CA ILE A 420 -3.11 -22.04 -7.08
C ILE A 420 -4.57 -21.72 -7.36
N PHE A 421 -4.93 -21.33 -8.58
CA PHE A 421 -6.30 -20.90 -8.91
C PHE A 421 -7.07 -21.96 -9.71
N GLY A 422 -6.42 -22.65 -10.63
CA GLY A 422 -7.02 -23.72 -11.43
C GLY A 422 -8.33 -23.33 -12.11
N ASN A 423 -9.23 -24.30 -12.28
CA ASN A 423 -10.54 -24.08 -12.91
C ASN A 423 -11.57 -23.43 -11.97
N TYR A 424 -11.29 -23.39 -10.66
CA TYR A 424 -12.20 -22.88 -9.62
C TYR A 424 -11.48 -21.83 -8.75
N PRO A 425 -11.15 -20.65 -9.32
CA PRO A 425 -10.26 -19.67 -8.69
C PRO A 425 -10.74 -19.22 -7.31
N SER A 426 -12.04 -18.96 -7.12
CA SER A 426 -12.57 -18.50 -5.83
C SER A 426 -12.55 -19.58 -4.75
N LEU A 427 -12.88 -20.83 -5.09
CA LEU A 427 -12.82 -21.94 -4.13
C LEU A 427 -11.37 -22.21 -3.71
N ASN A 428 -10.46 -22.20 -4.68
CA ASN A 428 -9.05 -22.44 -4.40
C ASN A 428 -8.41 -21.28 -3.63
N PHE A 429 -8.77 -20.03 -3.93
CA PHE A 429 -8.39 -18.87 -3.12
C PHE A 429 -8.82 -19.03 -1.65
N MET A 430 -10.08 -19.39 -1.40
CA MET A 430 -10.55 -19.65 -0.03
C MET A 430 -9.78 -20.77 0.66
N ARG A 431 -9.44 -21.84 -0.07
CA ARG A 431 -8.61 -22.93 0.45
C ARG A 431 -7.20 -22.45 0.83
N GLN A 432 -6.60 -21.57 0.04
CA GLN A 432 -5.30 -20.96 0.34
C GLN A 432 -5.37 -20.11 1.61
N LEU A 433 -6.43 -19.31 1.78
CA LEU A 433 -6.63 -18.51 3.00
C LEU A 433 -6.81 -19.38 4.25
N ILE A 434 -7.61 -20.45 4.16
CA ILE A 434 -7.80 -21.39 5.27
C ILE A 434 -6.46 -22.04 5.64
N SER A 435 -5.72 -22.51 4.65
CA SER A 435 -4.44 -23.19 4.88
C SER A 435 -3.39 -22.23 5.46
N PHE A 436 -3.33 -20.98 4.99
CA PHE A 436 -2.53 -19.92 5.59
C PHE A 436 -2.91 -19.67 7.05
N SER A 437 -4.20 -19.59 7.37
CA SER A 437 -4.67 -19.34 8.74
C SER A 437 -4.27 -20.44 9.74
N GLN A 438 -4.05 -21.68 9.26
CA GLN A 438 -3.61 -22.81 10.08
C GLN A 438 -2.11 -22.76 10.39
N SER A 439 -1.29 -22.08 9.57
CA SER A 439 0.17 -22.04 9.73
C SER A 439 0.77 -20.75 9.14
N PRO A 440 0.42 -19.55 9.64
CA PRO A 440 0.69 -18.29 8.96
C PRO A 440 2.18 -17.97 8.79
N ASN A 441 3.03 -18.41 9.71
CA ASN A 441 4.46 -18.12 9.69
C ASN A 441 5.27 -19.05 8.77
N ASP A 442 4.76 -20.25 8.49
CA ASP A 442 5.47 -21.30 7.74
C ASP A 442 4.76 -21.63 6.42
N TYR A 443 3.69 -20.90 6.08
CA TYR A 443 2.92 -21.15 4.88
C TYR A 443 3.68 -20.72 3.62
N HIS A 444 3.69 -21.61 2.63
CA HIS A 444 4.17 -21.34 1.28
C HIS A 444 3.01 -21.48 0.31
N PHE A 445 2.74 -20.44 -0.46
CA PHE A 445 1.67 -20.41 -1.47
C PHE A 445 2.07 -21.14 -2.75
N THR A 446 3.36 -21.15 -3.09
CA THR A 446 3.82 -21.59 -4.43
C THR A 446 4.57 -22.93 -4.40
N LYS A 447 4.90 -23.44 -3.22
CA LYS A 447 5.58 -24.74 -3.03
C LYS A 447 4.54 -25.82 -2.74
N ALA A 448 4.66 -26.97 -3.41
CA ALA A 448 3.78 -28.10 -3.14
C ALA A 448 3.86 -28.49 -1.65
N HIS A 449 2.72 -28.51 -0.96
CA HIS A 449 2.67 -29.04 0.40
C HIS A 449 2.93 -30.54 0.34
N THR A 450 4.13 -30.97 0.75
CA THR A 450 4.33 -32.36 1.17
C THR A 450 3.39 -32.59 2.35
N SER A 451 2.31 -33.33 2.09
CA SER A 451 1.27 -33.69 3.05
C SER A 451 1.85 -34.52 4.20
N GLN A 452 2.35 -33.83 5.23
CA GLN A 452 2.42 -34.36 6.59
C GLN A 452 1.35 -33.68 7.44
N GLN A 453 0.09 -33.72 7.00
CA GLN A 453 -1.04 -33.41 7.87
C GLN A 453 -1.23 -34.59 8.84
N LYS A 454 -0.70 -34.47 10.06
CA LYS A 454 -1.28 -35.14 11.21
C LYS A 454 -2.66 -34.53 11.46
N ASN A 455 -3.65 -35.39 11.66
CA ASN A 455 -5.09 -35.13 11.74
C ASN A 455 -5.50 -33.79 12.38
N PRO A 456 -6.53 -33.10 11.83
CA PRO A 456 -7.04 -31.86 12.40
C PRO A 456 -7.89 -32.14 13.66
N ALA A 457 -7.56 -31.46 14.76
CA ALA A 457 -8.56 -31.13 15.77
C ALA A 457 -9.51 -30.08 15.19
N SER A 458 -10.78 -30.16 15.58
CA SER A 458 -11.96 -29.49 15.00
C SER A 458 -11.79 -28.01 14.62
N PRO A 459 -12.47 -27.54 13.54
CA PRO A 459 -12.34 -26.19 13.01
C PRO A 459 -13.23 -25.23 13.79
N LEU A 460 -12.63 -24.45 14.69
CA LEU A 460 -13.19 -23.18 15.12
C LEU A 460 -12.21 -22.08 14.73
N PHE A 461 -12.70 -21.20 13.87
CA PHE A 461 -12.03 -20.00 13.40
C PHE A 461 -11.47 -19.22 14.59
N PHE A 462 -10.14 -19.08 14.64
CA PHE A 462 -9.37 -18.24 15.56
C PHE A 462 -9.21 -18.77 17.00
N THR A 463 -8.28 -19.72 17.20
CA THR A 463 -7.71 -19.97 18.53
C THR A 463 -6.61 -18.96 18.86
N THR A 464 -6.80 -18.25 19.97
CA THR A 464 -5.82 -17.42 20.67
C THR A 464 -4.58 -18.22 21.05
N VAL A 465 -3.39 -17.66 20.85
CA VAL A 465 -2.19 -18.11 21.56
C VAL A 465 -2.42 -17.84 23.05
N SER A 466 -2.43 -18.90 23.85
CA SER A 466 -2.60 -18.82 25.30
C SER A 466 -1.49 -17.99 25.92
N SER A 467 -1.85 -16.89 26.58
CA SER A 467 -1.00 -16.27 27.59
C SER A 467 -0.92 -17.23 28.79
N THR A 468 0.30 -17.65 29.13
CA THR A 468 0.59 -18.32 30.39
C THR A 468 0.43 -17.32 31.53
N THR A 469 -0.77 -17.24 32.12
CA THR A 469 -0.97 -16.64 33.44
C THR A 469 -0.86 -17.73 34.50
N ASN A 470 0.34 -17.86 35.08
CA ASN A 470 0.48 -18.30 36.46
C ASN A 470 0.03 -17.13 37.35
N ASN A 471 -1.14 -17.24 37.96
CA ASN A 471 -1.40 -16.76 39.32
C ASN A 471 -2.70 -17.39 39.82
N ALA A 472 -2.54 -18.32 40.75
CA ALA A 472 -3.61 -18.83 41.56
C ALA A 472 -4.20 -17.71 42.42
N PHE A 473 -5.54 -17.59 42.40
CA PHE A 473 -6.28 -16.98 43.49
C PHE A 473 -7.28 -18.00 44.03
N PRO A 474 -7.35 -18.22 45.35
CA PRO A 474 -8.23 -19.22 45.93
C PRO A 474 -9.67 -18.70 45.98
N MET A 475 -10.60 -19.59 45.62
CA MET A 475 -12.01 -19.50 45.95
C MET A 475 -12.20 -19.31 47.48
N GLN A 476 -12.96 -18.30 47.87
CA GLN A 476 -13.78 -18.36 49.07
C GLN A 476 -15.24 -18.11 48.70
N SER A 477 -16.05 -19.09 49.05
CA SER A 477 -17.50 -19.16 48.97
C SER A 477 -18.17 -18.40 50.12
N SER A 478 -19.26 -17.69 49.82
CA SER A 478 -20.52 -17.62 50.59
C SER A 478 -21.35 -16.46 50.00
N ASP A 479 -22.50 -16.74 49.38
CA ASP A 479 -23.84 -16.47 49.95
C ASP A 479 -24.23 -14.98 49.82
N PHE A 480 -25.41 -14.51 49.37
CA PHE A 480 -26.71 -15.08 49.07
C PHE A 480 -27.58 -13.92 48.46
N TYR A 481 -28.68 -14.26 47.80
CA TYR A 481 -29.87 -13.44 47.50
C TYR A 481 -29.82 -12.32 46.42
N ALA A 482 -30.43 -12.63 45.28
CA ALA A 482 -31.36 -11.71 44.60
C ALA A 482 -32.73 -11.74 45.34
N PRO A 483 -33.59 -10.71 45.19
CA PRO A 483 -34.63 -10.91 44.17
C PRO A 483 -35.12 -9.64 43.43
N SER A 484 -35.46 -9.88 42.16
CA SER A 484 -36.58 -9.34 41.36
C SER A 484 -36.97 -7.86 41.43
N LEU A 485 -36.72 -7.13 40.34
CA LEU A 485 -37.69 -6.82 39.28
C LEU A 485 -36.96 -6.33 38.02
#